data_AF-A0A8T7D2T6-F1
#
_entry.id   AF-A0A8T7D2T6-F1
#
_cell.length_a   1.000
_cell.length_b   1.000
_cell.length_c   1.000
_cell.angle_alpha   90.00
_cell.angle_beta   90.00
_cell.angle_gamma   90.00
#
_symmetry.space_group_name_H-M   'P 1'
#
loop_
_entity.id
_entity.type
_entity.pdbx_description
1 polymer ?
#
loop_
_entity_poly.entity_id
_entity_poly.type
_entity_poly.pdbx_seq_one_letter_code
_entity_poly.pdbx_strand_id
1 'polypeptide(L)'
;LPGAIIGKGPVVRLGDRRTVFDAGGLQVLSQLAERLLPKAHQRRIMDGGACEATAATAWGLPTLGISIPLGNYHNEGYEGGPDCTKPRGPAPEFVHLSDIAGEIKLCKGLMKKNLPWTDPWKQTRQRLEKNARRYRKIDDL
;
A
#
# COMPACT_ATOMS: atom_id res chain seq x y z
N LEU A 1 11.11 6.79 2.39
CA LEU A 1 9.88 6.29 3.03
C LEU A 1 10.23 5.05 3.84
N PRO A 2 10.08 5.06 5.17
CA PRO A 2 10.53 3.95 6.03
C PRO A 2 10.00 2.59 5.56
N GLY A 3 10.90 1.62 5.44
CA GLY A 3 10.57 0.25 5.06
C GLY A 3 10.25 0.01 3.58
N ALA A 4 9.83 1.00 2.79
CA ALA A 4 9.54 0.80 1.37
C ALA A 4 10.84 0.72 0.54
N ILE A 5 10.96 -0.32 -0.29
CA ILE A 5 12.15 -0.55 -1.13
C ILE A 5 11.94 0.15 -2.47
N ILE A 6 12.85 1.06 -2.83
CA ILE A 6 12.84 1.77 -4.11
C ILE A 6 13.06 0.77 -5.26
N GLY A 7 12.28 0.92 -6.34
CA GLY A 7 12.31 0.03 -7.50
C GLY A 7 11.55 -1.29 -7.33
N LYS A 8 10.81 -1.47 -6.22
CA LYS A 8 9.96 -2.65 -5.97
C LYS A 8 8.45 -2.36 -6.15
N GLY A 9 8.12 -1.25 -6.78
CA GLY A 9 6.76 -0.85 -7.10
C GLY A 9 6.10 0.02 -6.05
N PRO A 10 4.94 0.64 -6.40
CA PRO A 10 4.19 1.49 -5.50
C PRO A 10 3.70 0.74 -4.27
N VAL A 11 3.44 1.49 -3.20
CA VAL A 11 2.98 0.97 -1.93
C VAL A 11 1.46 1.12 -1.83
N VAL A 12 0.75 0.02 -1.62
CA VAL A 12 -0.59 0.03 -1.01
C VAL A 12 -0.41 0.37 0.47
N ARG A 13 -0.70 1.62 0.82
CA ARG A 13 -0.48 2.16 2.16
C ARG A 13 -1.64 1.75 3.06
N LEU A 14 -1.35 0.94 4.06
CA LEU A 14 -2.33 0.37 4.99
C LEU A 14 -2.75 1.33 6.09
N GLY A 15 -1.97 2.39 6.28
CA GLY A 15 -2.13 3.32 7.36
C GLY A 15 -0.92 4.23 7.49
N ASP A 16 -0.96 5.03 8.53
CA ASP A 16 0.12 5.90 8.94
C ASP A 16 0.46 5.67 10.42
N ARG A 17 1.25 6.55 11.04
CA ARG A 17 1.64 6.44 12.45
C ARG A 17 0.44 6.42 13.43
N ARG A 18 -0.70 6.99 13.05
CA ARG A 18 -1.84 7.23 13.94
C ARG A 18 -3.04 6.35 13.60
N THR A 19 -3.23 6.00 12.34
CA THR A 19 -4.47 5.36 11.86
C THR A 19 -4.19 4.23 10.88
N VAL A 20 -4.97 3.17 10.99
CA VAL A 20 -5.12 2.15 9.94
C VAL A 20 -6.28 2.60 9.05
N PHE A 21 -6.12 2.44 7.74
CA PHE A 21 -7.10 2.87 6.74
C PHE A 21 -8.24 1.87 6.57
N ASP A 22 -9.26 2.24 5.79
CA ASP A 22 -10.49 1.46 5.66
C ASP A 22 -10.23 0.03 5.16
N ALA A 23 -10.59 -0.97 5.97
CA ALA A 23 -10.27 -2.36 5.69
C ALA A 23 -10.94 -2.87 4.40
N GLY A 24 -12.16 -2.43 4.12
CA GLY A 24 -12.91 -2.82 2.91
C GLY A 24 -12.25 -2.29 1.65
N GLY A 25 -12.01 -0.99 1.58
CA GLY A 25 -11.34 -0.36 0.45
C GLY A 25 -9.90 -0.83 0.28
N LEU A 26 -9.17 -1.09 1.38
CA LEU A 26 -7.83 -1.67 1.32
C LEU A 26 -7.84 -3.07 0.72
N GLN A 27 -8.89 -3.86 0.94
CA GLN A 27 -9.06 -5.17 0.31
C GLN A 27 -9.22 -5.03 -1.21
N VAL A 28 -10.06 -4.09 -1.67
CA VAL A 28 -10.22 -3.80 -3.11
C VAL A 28 -8.90 -3.34 -3.73
N LEU A 29 -8.24 -2.36 -3.09
CA LEU A 29 -6.98 -1.79 -3.57
C LEU A 29 -5.86 -2.85 -3.61
N SER A 30 -5.75 -3.69 -2.58
CA SER A 30 -4.73 -4.75 -2.51
C SER A 30 -4.95 -5.80 -3.61
N GLN A 31 -6.20 -6.24 -3.83
CA GLN A 31 -6.51 -7.20 -4.90
C GLN A 31 -6.27 -6.61 -6.29
N LEU A 32 -6.58 -5.32 -6.48
CA LEU A 32 -6.34 -4.62 -7.73
C LEU A 32 -4.83 -4.50 -8.00
N ALA A 33 -4.04 -4.13 -6.99
CA ALA A 33 -2.59 -4.06 -7.07
C ALA A 33 -1.98 -5.44 -7.38
N GLU A 34 -2.41 -6.51 -6.72
CA GLU A 34 -1.96 -7.88 -7.02
C GLU A 34 -2.24 -8.27 -8.49
N ARG A 35 -3.41 -7.92 -9.01
CA ARG A 35 -3.78 -8.22 -10.40
C ARG A 35 -2.98 -7.42 -11.42
N LEU A 36 -2.81 -6.11 -11.19
CA LEU A 36 -2.20 -5.21 -12.16
C LEU A 36 -0.67 -5.16 -12.06
N LEU A 37 -0.14 -5.41 -10.88
CA LEU A 37 1.26 -5.27 -10.51
C LEU A 37 1.73 -6.52 -9.73
N PRO A 38 1.59 -7.73 -10.30
CA PRO A 38 1.97 -8.96 -9.60
C PRO A 38 3.46 -8.89 -9.24
N LYS A 39 3.78 -9.00 -7.95
CA LYS A 39 5.13 -8.85 -7.39
C LYS A 39 5.82 -7.49 -7.65
N ALA A 40 5.12 -6.54 -8.26
CA ALA A 40 5.59 -5.20 -8.62
C ALA A 40 4.82 -4.12 -7.85
N HIS A 41 4.42 -4.44 -6.63
CA HIS A 41 3.86 -3.52 -5.65
C HIS A 41 4.27 -3.98 -4.25
N GLN A 42 4.14 -3.08 -3.28
CA GLN A 42 4.40 -3.33 -1.88
C GLN A 42 3.14 -3.06 -1.07
N ARG A 43 3.03 -3.65 0.12
CA ARG A 43 1.91 -3.43 1.03
C ARG A 43 2.45 -3.19 2.43
N ARG A 44 2.30 -1.97 2.94
CA ARG A 44 2.95 -1.55 4.19
C ARG A 44 2.13 -0.52 4.97
N ILE A 45 2.29 -0.54 6.29
CA ILE A 45 1.97 0.62 7.14
C ILE A 45 3.14 1.59 7.02
N MET A 46 2.85 2.87 6.78
CA MET A 46 3.87 3.93 6.66
C MET A 46 3.89 4.75 7.95
N ASP A 47 4.55 4.23 8.97
CA ASP A 47 4.52 4.69 10.37
C ASP A 47 5.55 5.80 10.71
N GLY A 48 6.31 6.27 9.72
CA GLY A 48 7.26 7.38 9.87
C GLY A 48 6.63 8.72 10.23
N GLY A 49 5.31 8.87 10.07
CA GLY A 49 4.55 10.07 10.38
C GLY A 49 3.05 9.86 10.18
N ALA A 50 2.26 10.87 10.53
CA ALA A 50 0.85 10.92 10.18
C ALA A 50 0.66 11.64 8.84
N CYS A 51 -0.42 11.36 8.13
CA CYS A 51 -0.86 12.18 6.99
C CYS A 51 -2.29 12.70 7.19
N GLU A 52 -2.77 13.45 6.21
CA GLU A 52 -4.11 14.05 6.17
C GLU A 52 -5.22 12.99 6.28
N ALA A 53 -4.93 11.74 5.89
CA ALA A 53 -5.83 10.60 6.05
C ALA A 53 -6.16 10.32 7.53
N THR A 54 -5.27 10.63 8.47
CA THR A 54 -5.60 10.57 9.91
C THR A 54 -6.72 11.54 10.26
N ALA A 55 -6.68 12.77 9.75
CA ALA A 55 -7.71 13.76 10.01
C ALA A 55 -9.06 13.34 9.40
N ALA A 56 -9.05 12.84 8.16
CA ALA A 56 -10.26 12.32 7.53
C ALA A 56 -10.86 11.12 8.29
N THR A 57 -10.01 10.17 8.69
CA THR A 57 -10.41 9.00 9.48
C THR A 57 -10.99 9.42 10.84
N ALA A 58 -10.40 10.42 11.51
CA ALA A 58 -10.91 10.94 12.78
C ALA A 58 -12.32 11.52 12.68
N TRP A 59 -12.73 11.95 11.48
CA TRP A 59 -14.08 12.43 11.18
C TRP A 59 -14.98 11.38 10.51
N GLY A 60 -14.61 10.11 10.60
CA GLY A 60 -15.42 9.00 10.08
C GLY A 60 -15.45 8.89 8.55
N LEU A 61 -14.57 9.59 7.85
CA LEU A 61 -14.43 9.47 6.40
C LEU A 61 -13.51 8.29 6.08
N PRO A 62 -13.94 7.30 5.28
CA PRO A 62 -13.09 6.18 4.90
C PRO A 62 -11.94 6.67 4.02
N THR A 63 -10.73 6.21 4.33
CA THR A 63 -9.51 6.61 3.63
C THR A 63 -8.82 5.43 3.00
N LEU A 64 -8.11 5.69 1.92
CA LEU A 64 -7.21 4.78 1.23
C LEU A 64 -5.95 5.54 0.84
N GLY A 65 -4.82 4.84 0.79
CA GLY A 65 -3.55 5.45 0.43
C GLY A 65 -2.76 4.62 -0.57
N ILE A 66 -2.13 5.32 -1.51
CA ILE A 66 -1.05 4.82 -2.35
C ILE A 66 0.16 5.73 -2.14
N SER A 67 1.37 5.21 -2.34
CA SER A 67 2.60 5.99 -2.19
C SER A 67 3.72 5.46 -3.09
N ILE A 68 4.58 6.35 -3.57
CA ILE A 68 5.82 5.99 -4.26
C ILE A 68 6.95 5.84 -3.23
N PRO A 69 7.73 4.74 -3.23
CA PRO A 69 8.98 4.67 -2.48
C PRO A 69 9.91 5.85 -2.79
N LEU A 70 10.12 6.70 -1.78
CA LEU A 70 10.91 7.93 -1.88
C LEU A 70 12.25 7.80 -1.14
N GLY A 71 13.34 8.08 -1.82
CA GLY A 71 14.67 8.25 -1.24
C GLY A 71 14.88 9.67 -0.74
N ASN A 72 15.70 9.82 0.30
CA ASN A 72 16.03 11.09 0.94
C ASN A 72 14.82 11.95 1.33
N TYR A 73 13.77 11.32 1.88
CA TYR A 73 12.58 12.02 2.37
C TYR A 73 12.96 13.22 3.27
N HIS A 74 12.33 14.38 3.03
CA HIS A 74 12.70 15.69 3.60
C HIS A 74 14.04 16.24 3.09
N ASN A 75 14.44 15.85 1.89
CA ASN A 75 15.74 16.18 1.30
C ASN A 75 16.91 15.84 2.24
N GLU A 76 16.82 14.72 2.95
CA GLU A 76 17.79 14.31 3.97
C GLU A 76 18.47 12.99 3.58
N GLY A 77 19.78 13.04 3.36
CA GLY A 77 20.60 11.85 3.12
C GLY A 77 20.95 11.16 4.44
N TYR A 78 20.27 10.07 4.76
CA TYR A 78 20.41 9.36 6.04
C TYR A 78 21.82 8.82 6.29
N GLU A 79 22.48 8.27 5.27
CA GLU A 79 23.77 7.57 5.40
C GLU A 79 24.97 8.43 4.96
N GLY A 80 24.74 9.59 4.33
CA GLY A 80 25.77 10.31 3.57
C GLY A 80 26.03 9.66 2.21
N GLY A 81 26.99 10.18 1.45
CA GLY A 81 27.35 9.66 0.13
C GLY A 81 27.87 10.75 -0.82
N PRO A 82 28.05 10.42 -2.12
CA PRO A 82 28.50 11.39 -3.13
C PRO A 82 27.62 12.65 -3.18
N ASP A 83 26.32 12.48 -2.96
CA ASP A 83 25.32 13.56 -2.98
C ASP A 83 25.03 14.15 -1.58
N CYS A 84 25.73 13.69 -0.53
CA CYS A 84 25.50 14.10 0.85
C CYS A 84 26.78 13.93 1.69
N THR A 85 27.52 15.02 1.92
CA THR A 85 28.87 14.99 2.52
C THR A 85 28.93 14.44 3.95
N LYS A 86 27.80 14.34 4.65
CA LYS A 86 27.69 13.77 6.00
C LYS A 86 26.33 13.10 6.21
N PRO A 87 26.22 12.09 7.07
CA PRO A 87 24.94 11.54 7.48
C PRO A 87 23.99 12.65 7.96
N ARG A 88 22.69 12.51 7.66
CA ARG A 88 21.65 13.49 8.00
C ARG A 88 21.87 14.87 7.35
N GLY A 89 22.68 14.94 6.30
CA GLY A 89 22.90 16.17 5.52
C GLY A 89 21.85 16.38 4.43
N PRO A 90 21.83 17.57 3.79
CA PRO A 90 20.96 17.83 2.65
C PRO A 90 21.29 16.92 1.47
N ALA A 91 20.27 16.35 0.83
CA ALA A 91 20.38 15.52 -0.37
C ALA A 91 19.11 15.63 -1.22
N PRO A 92 19.18 15.51 -2.56
CA PRO A 92 17.99 15.54 -3.40
C PRO A 92 17.10 14.31 -3.14
N GLU A 93 15.79 14.52 -3.16
CA GLU A 93 14.81 13.43 -3.18
C GLU A 93 14.88 12.68 -4.51
N PHE A 94 14.64 11.37 -4.46
CA PHE A 94 14.64 10.54 -5.67
C PHE A 94 13.64 9.40 -5.58
N VAL A 95 13.19 8.95 -6.75
CA VAL A 95 12.25 7.84 -6.93
C VAL A 95 12.69 7.00 -8.12
N HIS A 96 12.24 5.75 -8.18
CA HIS A 96 12.50 4.90 -9.34
C HIS A 96 11.40 5.06 -10.39
N LEU A 97 11.77 5.16 -11.67
CA LEU A 97 10.80 5.34 -12.76
C LEU A 97 9.77 4.21 -12.86
N SER A 98 10.16 2.98 -12.53
CA SER A 98 9.21 1.85 -12.51
C SER A 98 8.16 1.97 -11.41
N ASP A 99 8.48 2.63 -10.29
CA ASP A 99 7.54 2.83 -9.19
C ASP A 99 6.45 3.83 -9.62
N ILE A 100 6.86 4.92 -10.30
CA ILE A 100 5.94 5.88 -10.93
C ILE A 100 5.06 5.18 -11.98
N ALA A 101 5.66 4.42 -12.89
CA ALA A 101 4.91 3.72 -13.94
C ALA A 101 3.91 2.72 -13.34
N GLY A 102 4.30 2.03 -12.27
CA GLY A 102 3.43 1.15 -11.49
C GLY A 102 2.27 1.91 -10.85
N GLU A 103 2.53 3.04 -10.20
CA GLU A 103 1.49 3.84 -9.55
C GLU A 103 0.49 4.39 -10.59
N ILE A 104 0.97 4.91 -11.72
CA ILE A 104 0.10 5.35 -12.82
C ILE A 104 -0.80 4.21 -13.31
N LYS A 105 -0.25 2.99 -13.44
CA LYS A 105 -1.04 1.81 -13.84
C LYS A 105 -2.11 1.49 -12.79
N LEU A 106 -1.78 1.59 -11.50
CA LEU A 106 -2.73 1.36 -10.40
C LEU A 106 -3.82 2.43 -10.37
N CYS A 107 -3.48 3.71 -10.50
CA CYS A 107 -4.43 4.83 -10.60
C CYS A 107 -5.40 4.64 -11.78
N LYS A 108 -4.89 4.27 -12.96
CA LYS A 108 -5.72 3.94 -14.13
C LYS A 108 -6.65 2.76 -13.85
N GLY A 109 -6.20 1.79 -13.07
CA GLY A 109 -7.00 0.66 -12.60
C GLY A 109 -8.12 1.09 -11.66
N LEU A 110 -7.84 1.99 -10.72
CA LEU A 110 -8.82 2.51 -9.75
C LEU A 110 -9.96 3.28 -10.43
N MET A 111 -9.69 3.92 -11.56
CA MET A 111 -10.69 4.64 -12.34
C MET A 111 -11.58 3.72 -13.20
N LYS A 112 -11.34 2.40 -13.22
CA LYS A 112 -12.19 1.45 -13.94
C LYS A 112 -13.52 1.23 -13.21
N LYS A 113 -14.59 1.07 -13.98
CA LYS A 113 -15.92 0.70 -13.46
C LYS A 113 -15.89 -0.72 -12.87
N ASN A 114 -16.90 -1.02 -12.03
CA ASN A 114 -17.17 -2.37 -11.51
C ASN A 114 -16.10 -2.96 -10.58
N LEU A 115 -15.35 -2.12 -9.87
CA LEU A 115 -14.58 -2.58 -8.72
C LEU A 115 -15.54 -2.98 -7.57
N PRO A 116 -15.22 -4.01 -6.77
CA PRO A 116 -16.13 -4.58 -5.77
C PRO A 116 -16.22 -3.74 -4.49
N TRP A 117 -16.43 -2.42 -4.60
CA TRP A 117 -16.50 -1.51 -3.46
C TRP A 117 -17.67 -1.81 -2.51
N THR A 118 -18.79 -2.30 -3.04
CA THR A 118 -20.00 -2.62 -2.24
C THR A 118 -19.85 -3.88 -1.40
N ASP A 119 -19.04 -4.84 -1.85
CA ASP A 119 -18.74 -6.06 -1.10
C ASP A 119 -17.30 -6.53 -1.33
N PRO A 120 -16.30 -5.84 -0.75
CA PRO A 120 -14.89 -6.13 -0.97
C PRO A 120 -14.46 -7.54 -0.54
N TRP A 121 -15.20 -8.12 0.40
CA TRP A 121 -14.86 -9.36 1.08
C TRP A 121 -15.55 -10.60 0.49
N LYS A 122 -16.42 -10.44 -0.52
CA LYS A 122 -17.20 -11.53 -1.14
C LYS A 122 -16.35 -12.75 -1.50
N GLN A 123 -15.29 -12.52 -2.28
CA GLN A 123 -14.40 -13.60 -2.74
C GLN A 123 -13.66 -14.26 -1.58
N THR A 124 -13.25 -13.47 -0.58
CA THR A 124 -12.59 -13.97 0.61
C THR A 124 -13.52 -14.88 1.41
N ARG A 125 -14.77 -14.46 1.66
CA ARG A 125 -15.77 -15.28 2.36
C ARG A 125 -16.07 -16.58 1.61
N GLN A 126 -16.31 -16.53 0.29
CA GLN A 126 -16.52 -17.72 -0.54
C GLN A 126 -15.37 -18.73 -0.45
N ARG A 127 -14.12 -18.24 -0.48
CA ARG A 127 -12.93 -19.09 -0.33
C ARG A 127 -12.87 -19.72 1.07
N LEU A 128 -13.14 -18.95 2.12
CA LEU A 128 -13.14 -19.44 3.49
C LEU A 128 -14.24 -20.47 3.74
N GLU A 129 -15.44 -20.28 3.20
CA GLU A 129 -16.54 -21.26 3.26
C GLU A 129 -16.17 -22.58 2.58
N LYS A 130 -15.54 -22.52 1.40
CA LYS A 130 -15.04 -23.71 0.71
C LYS A 130 -13.99 -24.45 1.55
N ASN A 131 -13.07 -23.71 2.17
CA ASN A 131 -12.05 -24.28 3.04
C ASN A 131 -12.67 -24.93 4.28
N ALA A 132 -13.63 -24.27 4.93
CA ALA A 132 -14.31 -24.79 6.12
C ALA A 132 -15.04 -26.12 5.82
N ARG A 133 -15.72 -26.23 4.67
CA ARG A 133 -16.35 -27.49 4.24
C ARG A 133 -15.35 -28.62 4.03
N ARG A 134 -14.13 -28.30 3.58
CA ARG A 134 -13.06 -29.29 3.39
C ARG A 134 -12.55 -29.81 4.72
N TYR A 135 -12.39 -28.96 5.73
CA TYR A 135 -11.89 -29.36 7.04
C TYR A 135 -12.90 -30.20 7.83
N ARG A 136 -14.20 -29.86 7.79
CA ARG A 136 -15.23 -30.69 8.47
C ARG A 136 -15.23 -32.14 7.98
N LYS A 137 -15.03 -32.35 6.68
CA LYS A 137 -14.93 -33.71 6.10
C LYS A 137 -13.71 -34.51 6.55
N ILE A 138 -12.69 -33.86 7.10
CA ILE A 138 -11.49 -34.53 7.65
C ILE A 138 -11.74 -34.95 9.09
N ASP A 139 -12.48 -34.14 9.86
CA ASP A 139 -12.81 -34.44 11.26
C ASP A 139 -13.89 -35.55 11.38
N ASP A 140 -14.64 -35.81 10.31
CA ASP A 140 -15.64 -36.89 10.21
C ASP A 140 -15.06 -38.26 9.74
N LEU A 141 -13.73 -38.39 9.62
CA LEU A 141 -13.00 -39.63 9.25
C LEU A 141 -12.19 -40.17 10.43
#